data_AF-A0A1E5PY47-F1
#
_entry.id   AF-A0A1E5PY47-F1
#
_cell.length_a   1.000
_cell.length_b   1.000
_cell.length_c   1.000
_cell.angle_alpha   90.00
_cell.angle_beta   90.00
_cell.angle_gamma   90.00
#
_symmetry.space_group_name_H-M   'P 1'
#
loop_
_entity.id
_entity.type
_entity.pdbx_description
1 polymer ?
#
loop_
_entity_poly.entity_id
_entity_poly.type
_entity_poly.pdbx_seq_one_letter_code
_entity_poly.pdbx_strand_id
1 'polypeptide(L)'
;MTDGFPAPVAVAHAPLAATVTRVAELAGKMGRDLNQVFDLRRLSEASGVPADVVRILLDGRPAGEPDLQTRFLQRLDLLRRTRVKPNGRRYTQQEIADGAGMSRQQAGALINGDRRPTMEHCDAIQRFFGVHAGFLTAHDADALTDALQRTEQQLLQDFAGRARETAAASAASAGDPLARLLQNHGVRGIAWRAAQLPSDKHRDKVTEWLDMLLESVKPNES
;
A
#
# COMPACT_ATOMS: atom_id res chain seq x y z
N MET A 1 -34.46 18.93 19.27
CA MET A 1 -34.35 18.25 17.95
C MET A 1 -33.85 19.31 16.99
N THR A 2 -32.60 19.36 16.54
CA THR A 2 -31.68 18.29 16.16
C THR A 2 -30.24 18.66 16.57
N ASP A 3 -29.56 17.77 17.29
CA ASP A 3 -28.12 17.85 17.53
C ASP A 3 -27.37 17.76 16.19
N GLY A 4 -26.54 18.76 15.92
CA GLY A 4 -25.60 18.74 14.81
C GLY A 4 -24.51 17.73 15.10
N PHE A 5 -24.42 16.69 14.27
CA PHE A 5 -23.28 15.79 14.26
C PHE A 5 -22.01 16.59 13.92
N PRO A 6 -20.99 16.65 14.80
CA PRO A 6 -19.70 17.17 14.40
C PRO A 6 -19.08 16.22 13.37
N ALA A 7 -18.55 16.78 12.29
CA ALA A 7 -17.82 16.04 11.27
C ALA A 7 -16.65 15.25 11.90
N PRO A 8 -16.39 14.00 11.48
CA PRO A 8 -15.31 13.20 12.05
C PRO A 8 -13.95 13.68 11.50
N VAL A 9 -13.33 14.66 12.13
CA VAL A 9 -12.00 15.17 11.74
C VAL A 9 -10.86 14.49 12.53
N ALA A 10 -11.15 13.57 13.45
CA ALA A 10 -10.15 13.09 14.43
C ALA A 10 -9.61 11.66 14.24
N VAL A 11 -9.98 10.92 13.18
CA VAL A 11 -9.65 9.47 13.09
C VAL A 11 -8.62 9.11 12.00
N ALA A 12 -8.29 10.01 11.07
CA ALA A 12 -7.42 9.69 9.93
C ALA A 12 -5.91 9.61 10.26
N HIS A 13 -5.46 10.13 11.42
CA HIS A 13 -4.03 10.17 11.76
C HIS A 13 -3.53 8.98 12.62
N ALA A 14 -4.40 8.38 13.42
CA ALA A 14 -4.08 7.16 14.16
C ALA A 14 -3.62 5.97 13.26
N PRO A 15 -4.27 5.69 12.11
CA PRO A 15 -3.81 4.62 11.24
C PRO A 15 -2.45 4.91 10.58
N LEU A 16 -2.16 6.19 10.28
CA LEU A 16 -0.88 6.58 9.71
C LEU A 16 0.27 6.36 10.69
N ALA A 17 0.15 6.89 11.91
CA ALA A 17 1.18 6.74 12.95
C ALA A 17 1.47 5.27 13.25
N ALA A 18 0.42 4.45 13.41
CA ALA A 18 0.57 3.01 13.62
C ALA A 18 1.30 2.32 12.45
N THR A 19 1.01 2.72 11.21
CA THR A 19 1.65 2.15 10.01
C THR A 19 3.11 2.57 9.90
N VAL A 20 3.45 3.82 10.21
CA VAL A 20 4.84 4.30 10.28
C VAL A 20 5.63 3.49 11.29
N THR A 21 5.10 3.27 12.50
CA THR A 21 5.77 2.46 13.53
C THR A 21 6.03 1.03 13.04
N ARG A 22 5.04 0.34 12.46
CA ARG A 22 5.23 -1.03 11.95
C ARG A 22 6.27 -1.10 10.84
N VAL A 23 6.25 -0.16 9.91
CA VAL A 23 7.25 -0.08 8.82
C VAL A 23 8.65 0.17 9.37
N ALA A 24 8.79 1.07 10.35
CA ALA A 24 10.08 1.37 10.97
C ALA A 24 10.63 0.15 11.74
N GLU A 25 9.80 -0.54 12.52
CA GLU A 25 10.18 -1.77 13.23
C GLU A 25 10.62 -2.87 12.26
N LEU A 26 9.88 -3.07 11.16
CA LEU A 26 10.19 -4.09 10.16
C LEU A 26 11.49 -3.76 9.42
N ALA A 27 11.68 -2.50 9.02
CA ALA A 27 12.90 -2.03 8.39
C ALA A 27 14.12 -2.21 9.33
N GLY A 28 13.96 -1.89 10.62
CA GLY A 28 14.97 -2.10 11.65
C GLY A 28 15.35 -3.57 11.79
N LYS A 29 14.38 -4.48 11.85
CA LYS A 29 14.61 -5.94 11.88
C LYS A 29 15.38 -6.46 10.66
N MET A 30 15.24 -5.79 9.51
CA MET A 30 15.92 -6.14 8.27
C MET A 30 17.28 -5.43 8.09
N GLY A 31 17.68 -4.56 9.02
CA GLY A 31 18.89 -3.73 8.90
C GLY A 31 18.82 -2.73 7.74
N ARG A 32 17.61 -2.32 7.32
CA ARG A 32 17.42 -1.32 6.27
C ARG A 32 17.54 0.09 6.87
N ASP A 33 18.15 0.99 6.11
CA ASP A 33 18.21 2.40 6.49
C ASP A 33 16.81 3.03 6.43
N LEU A 34 16.36 3.58 7.55
CA LEU A 34 15.06 4.24 7.66
C LEU A 34 14.94 5.45 6.72
N ASN A 35 16.04 6.15 6.43
CA ASN A 35 16.03 7.27 5.49
C ASN A 35 15.72 6.83 4.05
N GLN A 36 16.07 5.59 3.70
CA GLN A 36 15.76 5.03 2.39
C GLN A 36 14.32 4.50 2.32
N VAL A 37 13.79 3.99 3.44
CA VAL A 37 12.42 3.50 3.57
C VAL A 37 11.41 4.65 3.60
N PHE A 38 11.73 5.72 4.34
CA PHE A 38 10.93 6.94 4.45
C PHE A 38 11.43 8.07 3.55
N ASP A 39 12.00 7.72 2.39
CA ASP A 39 12.42 8.71 1.39
C ASP A 39 11.21 9.54 0.93
N LEU A 40 11.24 10.84 1.23
CA LEU A 40 10.11 11.75 1.01
C LEU A 40 9.71 11.83 -0.47
N ARG A 41 10.68 11.76 -1.39
CA ARG A 41 10.41 11.83 -2.83
C ARG A 41 9.71 10.56 -3.30
N ARG A 42 10.20 9.39 -2.88
CA ARG A 42 9.57 8.09 -3.20
C ARG A 42 8.16 7.99 -2.63
N LEU A 43 7.96 8.42 -1.39
CA LEU A 43 6.63 8.44 -0.77
C LEU A 43 5.69 9.41 -1.48
N SER A 44 6.18 10.59 -1.87
CA SER A 44 5.41 11.55 -2.67
C SER A 44 4.99 10.94 -4.01
N GLU A 45 5.92 10.33 -4.75
CA GLU A 45 5.65 9.66 -6.03
C GLU A 45 4.68 8.47 -5.90
N ALA A 46 4.74 7.73 -4.79
CA ALA A 46 3.91 6.54 -4.58
C ALA A 46 2.49 6.86 -4.08
N SER A 47 2.34 7.92 -3.28
CA SER A 47 1.05 8.34 -2.69
C SER A 47 0.33 9.41 -3.49
N GLY A 48 1.07 10.21 -4.28
CA GLY A 48 0.54 11.40 -4.93
C GLY A 48 0.56 12.64 -4.04
N VAL A 49 0.96 12.53 -2.76
CA VAL A 49 0.97 13.63 -1.80
C VAL A 49 2.22 14.49 -1.98
N PRO A 50 2.13 15.84 -1.95
CA PRO A 50 3.31 16.71 -2.01
C PRO A 50 4.36 16.38 -0.94
N ALA A 51 5.66 16.42 -1.28
CA ALA A 51 6.74 15.97 -0.39
C ALA A 51 6.83 16.75 0.94
N ASP A 52 6.47 18.03 0.93
CA ASP A 52 6.37 18.88 2.11
C ASP A 52 5.22 18.45 3.03
N VAL A 53 4.06 18.10 2.45
CA VAL A 53 2.91 17.54 3.18
C VAL A 53 3.26 16.16 3.74
N VAL A 54 3.92 15.30 2.97
CA VAL A 54 4.41 13.99 3.45
C VAL A 54 5.28 14.16 4.68
N ARG A 55 6.26 15.08 4.65
CA ARG A 55 7.11 15.37 5.81
C ARG A 55 6.30 15.78 7.04
N ILE A 56 5.36 16.71 6.89
CA ILE A 56 4.55 17.19 8.02
C ILE A 56 3.68 16.06 8.59
N LEU A 57 3.10 15.22 7.72
CA LEU A 57 2.32 14.05 8.12
C LEU A 57 3.16 12.99 8.84
N LEU A 58 4.40 12.74 8.38
CA LEU A 58 5.34 11.84 9.05
C LEU A 58 5.80 12.38 10.41
N ASP A 59 5.88 13.70 10.57
CA ASP A 59 6.11 14.34 11.87
C ASP A 59 4.88 14.22 12.83
N GLY A 60 3.80 13.57 12.39
CA GLY A 60 2.58 13.39 13.17
C GLY A 60 1.69 14.63 13.24
N ARG A 61 1.94 15.63 12.40
CA ARG A 61 1.16 16.88 12.35
C ARG A 61 0.10 16.80 11.24
N PRO A 62 -1.09 17.40 11.44
CA PRO A 62 -2.11 17.45 10.41
C PRO A 62 -1.64 18.35 9.25
N ALA A 63 -1.75 17.83 8.03
CA ALA A 63 -1.48 18.55 6.81
C ALA A 63 -2.27 17.95 5.65
N GLY A 64 -2.39 18.73 4.58
CA GLY A 64 -3.01 18.32 3.34
C GLY A 64 -4.01 19.34 2.80
N GLU A 65 -4.41 19.13 1.56
CA GLU A 65 -5.34 19.99 0.85
C GLU A 65 -6.79 19.53 1.09
N PRO A 66 -7.65 20.33 1.76
CA PRO A 66 -9.04 19.97 2.00
C PRO A 66 -9.91 20.00 0.74
N ASP A 67 -9.64 20.89 -0.22
CA ASP A 67 -10.44 20.99 -1.43
C ASP A 67 -10.07 19.90 -2.45
N LEU A 68 -11.08 19.11 -2.84
CA LEU A 68 -10.90 17.98 -3.76
C LEU A 68 -10.35 18.45 -5.12
N GLN A 69 -10.79 19.59 -5.64
CA GLN A 69 -10.35 20.09 -6.95
C GLN A 69 -8.86 20.44 -6.90
N THR A 70 -8.44 21.19 -5.88
CA THR A 70 -7.06 21.61 -5.69
C THR A 70 -6.15 20.40 -5.49
N ARG A 71 -6.57 19.45 -4.64
CA ARG A 71 -5.87 18.19 -4.44
C ARG A 71 -5.73 17.40 -5.75
N PHE A 72 -6.83 17.23 -6.48
CA PHE A 72 -6.80 16.54 -7.78
C PHE A 72 -5.78 17.17 -8.74
N LEU A 73 -5.75 18.50 -8.86
CA LEU A 73 -4.80 19.20 -9.74
C LEU A 73 -3.36 19.03 -9.30
N GLN A 74 -3.08 19.14 -8.00
CA GLN A 74 -1.74 18.88 -7.44
C GLN A 74 -1.27 17.46 -7.76
N ARG A 75 -2.14 16.46 -7.53
CA ARG A 75 -1.81 15.05 -7.78
C ARG A 75 -1.66 14.72 -9.26
N LEU A 76 -2.52 15.29 -10.11
CA LEU A 76 -2.43 15.11 -11.57
C LEU A 76 -1.15 15.74 -12.13
N ASP A 77 -0.75 16.92 -11.65
CA ASP A 77 0.52 17.54 -12.05
C ASP A 77 1.73 16.71 -11.57
N LEU A 78 1.73 16.25 -10.31
CA LEU A 78 2.78 15.36 -9.80
C LEU A 78 2.87 14.08 -10.63
N LEU A 79 1.73 13.45 -10.94
CA LEU A 79 1.66 12.23 -11.75
C LEU A 79 2.26 12.46 -13.14
N ARG A 80 1.91 13.56 -13.80
CA ARG A 80 2.43 13.92 -15.14
C ARG A 80 3.92 14.27 -15.14
N ARG A 81 4.47 14.72 -14.01
CA ARG A 81 5.90 15.03 -13.85
C ARG A 81 6.74 13.78 -13.58
N THR A 82 6.17 12.81 -12.88
CA THR A 82 6.89 11.63 -12.35
C THR A 82 6.71 10.40 -13.22
N ARG A 83 5.54 10.24 -13.86
CA ARG A 83 5.24 9.15 -14.81
C ARG A 83 5.40 9.69 -16.23
N VAL A 84 6.65 9.78 -16.67
CA VAL A 84 7.02 10.15 -18.04
C VAL A 84 7.16 8.93 -18.93
N LYS A 85 7.12 9.15 -20.24
CA LYS A 85 7.35 8.11 -21.25
C LYS A 85 8.78 7.56 -21.14
N PRO A 86 9.08 6.37 -21.73
CA PRO A 86 10.44 5.82 -21.76
C PRO A 86 11.48 6.76 -22.36
N ASN A 87 11.06 7.67 -23.25
CA ASN A 87 11.92 8.71 -23.83
C ASN A 87 12.07 9.97 -22.94
N GLY A 88 11.60 9.94 -21.69
CA GLY A 88 11.65 11.05 -20.75
C GLY A 88 10.64 12.18 -20.99
N ARG A 89 9.86 12.14 -22.08
CA ARG A 89 8.88 13.19 -22.39
C ARG A 89 7.59 12.97 -21.59
N ARG A 90 6.95 14.07 -21.18
CA ARG A 90 5.61 14.03 -20.59
C ARG A 90 4.58 13.54 -21.61
N TYR A 91 3.51 12.93 -21.10
CA TYR A 91 2.34 12.61 -21.91
C TYR A 91 1.62 13.90 -22.32
N THR A 92 1.24 13.97 -23.59
CA THR A 92 0.43 15.04 -24.16
C THR A 92 -1.03 14.87 -23.73
N GLN A 93 -1.83 15.95 -23.86
CA GLN A 93 -3.27 15.88 -23.59
C GLN A 93 -3.96 14.83 -24.47
N GLN A 94 -3.53 14.70 -25.73
CA GLN A 94 -4.06 13.71 -26.66
C GLN A 94 -3.75 12.28 -26.18
N GLU A 95 -2.50 11.99 -25.83
CA GLU A 95 -2.10 10.66 -25.35
C GLU A 95 -2.85 10.26 -24.07
N ILE A 96 -3.08 11.21 -23.15
CA ILE A 96 -3.87 10.98 -21.93
C ILE A 96 -5.33 10.72 -22.29
N ALA A 97 -5.89 11.51 -23.20
CA ALA A 97 -7.27 11.39 -23.64
C ALA A 97 -7.53 10.01 -24.28
N ASP A 98 -6.67 9.62 -25.23
CA ASP A 98 -6.77 8.34 -25.94
C ASP A 98 -6.64 7.16 -24.97
N GLY A 99 -5.66 7.21 -24.07
CA GLY A 99 -5.41 6.14 -23.11
C GLY A 99 -6.43 6.08 -21.96
N ALA A 100 -7.10 7.19 -21.64
CA ALA A 100 -8.16 7.25 -20.64
C ALA A 100 -9.57 7.16 -21.27
N GLY A 101 -9.69 6.96 -22.58
CA GLY A 101 -10.99 6.81 -23.25
C GLY A 101 -11.89 8.05 -23.17
N MET A 102 -11.32 9.26 -23.20
CA MET A 102 -12.07 10.52 -23.17
C MET A 102 -11.65 11.45 -24.31
N SER A 103 -12.40 12.54 -24.55
CA SER A 103 -12.01 13.52 -25.56
C SER A 103 -10.79 14.35 -25.14
N ARG A 104 -10.00 14.82 -26.12
CA ARG A 104 -8.87 15.73 -25.88
C ARG A 104 -9.28 16.99 -25.12
N GLN A 105 -10.46 17.54 -25.44
CA GLN A 105 -10.99 18.72 -24.77
C GLN A 105 -11.30 18.44 -23.29
N GLN A 106 -11.85 17.26 -22.96
CA GLN A 106 -12.06 16.85 -21.57
C GLN A 106 -10.74 16.73 -20.82
N ALA A 107 -9.74 16.07 -21.40
CA ALA A 107 -8.42 15.95 -20.79
C ALA A 107 -7.78 17.32 -20.55
N GLY A 108 -7.88 18.24 -21.53
CA GLY A 108 -7.43 19.61 -21.39
C GLY A 108 -8.13 20.37 -20.26
N ALA A 109 -9.45 20.32 -20.20
CA ALA A 109 -10.24 20.99 -19.16
C ALA A 109 -9.94 20.46 -17.74
N LEU A 110 -9.67 19.16 -17.59
CA LEU A 110 -9.24 18.59 -16.32
C LEU A 110 -7.83 19.04 -15.94
N ILE A 111 -6.89 19.06 -16.90
CA ILE A 111 -5.50 19.45 -16.66
C ILE A 111 -5.37 20.93 -16.29
N ASN A 112 -6.17 21.79 -16.91
CA ASN A 112 -6.14 23.23 -16.66
C ASN A 112 -6.96 23.63 -15.41
N GLY A 113 -7.77 22.73 -14.88
CA GLY A 113 -8.67 23.02 -13.76
C GLY A 113 -9.99 23.69 -14.15
N ASP A 114 -10.26 23.84 -15.45
CA ASP A 114 -11.51 24.39 -15.99
C ASP A 114 -12.73 23.49 -15.69
N ARG A 115 -12.48 22.22 -15.33
CA ARG A 115 -13.51 21.23 -15.01
C ARG A 115 -13.20 20.50 -13.71
N ARG A 116 -14.25 20.28 -12.90
CA ARG A 116 -14.18 19.36 -11.77
C ARG A 116 -14.18 17.89 -12.22
N PRO A 117 -13.27 17.04 -11.72
CA PRO A 117 -13.21 15.64 -12.09
C PRO A 117 -14.45 14.92 -11.55
N THR A 118 -14.90 13.94 -12.34
CA THR A 118 -15.89 12.96 -11.88
C THR A 118 -15.12 11.72 -11.42
N MET A 119 -15.79 10.82 -10.70
CA MET A 119 -15.16 9.57 -10.29
C MET A 119 -14.69 8.74 -11.49
N GLU A 120 -15.46 8.75 -12.59
CA GLU A 120 -15.10 8.10 -13.86
C GLU A 120 -13.82 8.70 -14.47
N HIS A 121 -13.69 10.03 -14.49
CA HIS A 121 -12.45 10.67 -14.98
C HIS A 121 -11.24 10.26 -14.13
N CYS A 122 -11.38 10.26 -12.79
CA CYS A 122 -10.31 9.87 -11.90
C CYS A 122 -9.86 8.43 -12.16
N ASP A 123 -10.82 7.51 -12.20
CA ASP A 123 -10.59 6.09 -12.44
C ASP A 123 -9.92 5.83 -13.81
N ALA A 124 -10.41 6.49 -14.88
CA ALA A 124 -9.83 6.39 -16.21
C ALA A 124 -8.37 6.88 -16.27
N ILE A 125 -8.08 8.05 -15.67
CA ILE A 125 -6.71 8.59 -15.60
C ILE A 125 -5.81 7.69 -14.77
N GLN A 126 -6.31 7.15 -13.66
CA GLN A 126 -5.54 6.26 -12.78
C GLN A 126 -5.16 4.95 -13.48
N ARG A 127 -6.08 4.36 -14.26
CA ARG A 127 -5.77 3.20 -15.10
C ARG A 127 -4.73 3.51 -16.17
N PHE A 128 -4.87 4.65 -16.85
CA PHE A 128 -3.91 5.08 -17.87
C PHE A 128 -2.47 5.17 -17.32
N PHE A 129 -2.29 5.76 -16.14
CA PHE A 129 -0.96 5.89 -15.51
C PHE A 129 -0.51 4.67 -14.69
N GLY A 130 -1.35 3.63 -14.59
CA GLY A 130 -1.07 2.45 -13.78
C GLY A 130 -0.86 2.76 -12.31
N VAL A 131 -1.69 3.64 -11.74
CA VAL A 131 -1.68 3.96 -10.30
C VAL A 131 -2.89 3.37 -9.60
N HIS A 132 -2.76 3.17 -8.29
CA HIS A 132 -3.79 2.56 -7.46
C HIS A 132 -5.09 3.38 -7.46
N ALA A 133 -6.23 2.72 -7.22
CA ALA A 133 -7.50 3.36 -6.93
C ALA A 133 -7.35 4.31 -5.73
N GLY A 134 -8.00 5.48 -5.76
CA GLY A 134 -7.81 6.51 -4.72
C GLY A 134 -6.62 7.46 -4.92
N PHE A 135 -5.66 7.19 -5.82
CA PHE A 135 -4.50 8.07 -6.02
C PHE A 135 -4.90 9.53 -6.27
N LEU A 136 -5.97 9.81 -7.02
CA LEU A 136 -6.39 11.19 -7.32
C LEU A 136 -7.44 11.76 -6.33
N THR A 137 -8.08 10.92 -5.53
CA THR A 137 -9.30 11.30 -4.78
C THR A 137 -9.16 11.20 -3.26
N ALA A 138 -8.35 10.26 -2.76
CA ALA A 138 -8.15 10.02 -1.34
C ALA A 138 -7.62 11.26 -0.62
N HIS A 139 -7.88 11.39 0.68
CA HIS A 139 -7.24 12.42 1.49
C HIS A 139 -5.73 12.15 1.59
N ASP A 140 -4.94 13.17 1.93
CA ASP A 140 -3.48 13.06 1.92
C ASP A 140 -2.96 12.08 2.97
N ALA A 141 -3.55 12.06 4.17
CA ALA A 141 -3.22 11.09 5.21
C ALA A 141 -3.54 9.64 4.80
N ASP A 142 -4.70 9.43 4.17
CA ASP A 142 -5.13 8.10 3.70
C ASP A 142 -4.23 7.60 2.56
N ALA A 143 -3.97 8.45 1.57
CA ALA A 143 -3.11 8.12 0.43
C ALA A 143 -1.67 7.78 0.85
N LEU A 144 -1.13 8.51 1.84
CA LEU A 144 0.17 8.21 2.41
C LEU A 144 0.15 6.90 3.21
N THR A 145 -0.91 6.65 3.98
CA THR A 145 -1.09 5.39 4.72
C THR A 145 -1.11 4.20 3.76
N ASP A 146 -1.88 4.27 2.67
CA ASP A 146 -1.96 3.21 1.66
C ASP A 146 -0.60 2.96 0.97
N ALA A 147 0.17 4.02 0.70
CA ALA A 147 1.51 3.89 0.14
C ALA A 147 2.48 3.21 1.11
N LEU A 148 2.38 3.54 2.40
CA LEU A 148 3.18 2.90 3.44
C LEU A 148 2.76 1.44 3.67
N GLN A 149 1.47 1.10 3.59
CA GLN A 149 1.00 -0.28 3.69
C GLN A 149 1.55 -1.14 2.54
N ARG A 150 1.60 -0.61 1.30
CA ARG A 150 2.27 -1.32 0.18
C ARG A 150 3.77 -1.50 0.44
N THR A 151 4.42 -0.51 1.05
CA THR A 151 5.83 -0.60 1.46
C THR A 151 6.02 -1.66 2.55
N GLU A 152 5.14 -1.70 3.55
CA GLU A 152 5.07 -2.72 4.60
C GLU A 152 4.94 -4.13 3.98
N GLN A 153 4.01 -4.31 3.04
CA GLN A 153 3.81 -5.57 2.33
C GLN A 153 5.05 -6.00 1.55
N GLN A 154 5.72 -5.07 0.85
CA GLN A 154 6.97 -5.38 0.13
C GLN A 154 8.07 -5.82 1.09
N LEU A 155 8.26 -5.11 2.21
CA LEU A 155 9.26 -5.47 3.21
C LEU A 155 8.97 -6.85 3.83
N LEU A 156 7.70 -7.18 4.08
CA LEU A 156 7.30 -8.50 4.58
C LEU A 156 7.61 -9.60 3.56
N GLN A 157 7.36 -9.35 2.27
CA GLN A 157 7.68 -10.29 1.19
C GLN A 157 9.20 -10.51 1.07
N ASP A 158 9.98 -9.44 1.09
CA ASP A 158 11.45 -9.48 1.07
C ASP A 158 12.00 -10.27 2.27
N PHE A 159 11.45 -10.04 3.46
CA PHE A 159 11.84 -10.76 4.68
C PHE A 159 11.51 -12.26 4.58
N ALA A 160 10.31 -12.61 4.12
CA ALA A 160 9.91 -14.00 3.90
C ALA A 160 10.72 -14.69 2.78
N GLY A 161 11.18 -13.95 1.77
CA GLY A 161 12.10 -14.41 0.75
C GLY A 161 13.45 -14.80 1.34
N ARG A 162 14.08 -13.89 2.09
CA ARG A 162 15.38 -14.14 2.76
C ARG A 162 15.31 -15.29 3.77
N ALA A 163 14.21 -15.40 4.51
CA ALA A 163 14.02 -16.52 5.44
C ALA A 163 13.92 -17.87 4.71
N ARG A 164 13.30 -17.90 3.52
CA ARG A 164 13.27 -19.10 2.68
C ARG A 164 14.64 -19.44 2.11
N GLU A 165 15.38 -18.45 1.61
CA GLU A 165 16.73 -18.66 1.06
C GLU A 165 17.70 -19.19 2.13
N THR A 166 17.70 -18.60 3.33
CA THR A 166 18.54 -19.06 4.44
C THR A 166 18.14 -20.45 4.94
N ALA A 167 16.83 -20.75 4.99
CA ALA A 167 16.34 -22.08 5.34
C ALA A 167 16.65 -23.14 4.27
N ALA A 168 16.60 -22.78 2.98
CA ALA A 168 16.98 -23.67 1.89
C ALA A 168 18.49 -23.95 1.90
N ALA A 169 19.32 -22.94 2.15
CA ALA A 169 20.76 -23.10 2.31
C ALA A 169 21.11 -24.01 3.50
N SER A 170 20.41 -23.85 4.64
CA SER A 170 20.65 -24.71 5.81
C SER A 170 20.09 -26.13 5.66
N ALA A 171 18.97 -26.32 4.96
CA ALA A 171 18.45 -27.65 4.64
C ALA A 171 19.29 -28.39 3.59
N ALA A 172 19.89 -27.66 2.65
CA ALA A 172 20.87 -28.21 1.71
C ALA A 172 22.14 -28.65 2.45
N SER A 173 22.57 -27.94 3.50
CA SER A 173 23.72 -28.36 4.32
C SER A 173 23.39 -29.45 5.35
N ALA A 174 22.14 -29.53 5.83
CA ALA A 174 21.77 -30.39 6.95
C ALA A 174 21.12 -31.73 6.55
N GLY A 175 20.67 -31.90 5.30
CA GLY A 175 20.00 -33.14 4.87
C GLY A 175 18.72 -33.50 5.64
N ASP A 176 18.18 -32.58 6.46
CA ASP A 176 17.09 -32.85 7.40
C ASP A 176 15.70 -32.88 6.69
N PRO A 177 15.01 -34.04 6.69
CA PRO A 177 13.68 -34.19 6.10
C PRO A 177 12.62 -33.30 6.75
N LEU A 178 12.69 -33.04 8.06
CA LEU A 178 11.70 -32.23 8.78
C LEU A 178 11.81 -30.75 8.39
N ALA A 179 13.05 -30.24 8.27
CA ALA A 179 13.31 -28.90 7.78
C ALA A 179 12.78 -28.66 6.34
N ARG A 180 12.83 -29.68 5.47
CA ARG A 180 12.24 -29.62 4.12
C ARG A 180 10.72 -29.59 4.13
N LEU A 181 10.09 -30.41 4.98
CA LEU A 181 8.63 -30.43 5.14
C LEU A 181 8.09 -29.06 5.60
N LEU A 182 8.74 -28.45 6.61
CA LEU A 182 8.35 -27.13 7.14
C LEU A 182 8.53 -25.99 6.12
N GLN A 183 9.41 -26.14 5.13
CA GLN A 183 9.64 -25.16 4.07
C GLN A 183 8.64 -25.30 2.91
N ASN A 184 8.35 -26.54 2.48
CA ASN A 184 7.49 -26.79 1.32
C ASN A 184 6.03 -26.39 1.54
N HIS A 185 5.56 -26.38 2.79
CA HIS A 185 4.13 -26.23 3.09
C HIS A 185 3.74 -24.90 3.74
N GLY A 186 4.62 -23.88 3.74
CA GLY A 186 4.27 -22.54 4.23
C GLY A 186 3.99 -22.43 5.74
N VAL A 187 4.25 -23.50 6.49
CA VAL A 187 3.91 -23.66 7.92
C VAL A 187 4.55 -22.57 8.79
N ARG A 188 5.79 -22.17 8.48
CA ARG A 188 6.48 -21.09 9.20
C ARG A 188 5.76 -19.74 9.09
N GLY A 189 5.18 -19.43 7.93
CA GLY A 189 4.45 -18.19 7.72
C GLY A 189 3.10 -18.16 8.45
N ILE A 190 2.49 -19.32 8.68
CA ILE A 190 1.27 -19.46 9.48
C ILE A 190 1.62 -19.34 10.96
N ALA A 191 2.65 -20.07 11.43
CA ALA A 191 3.11 -20.01 12.82
C ALA A 191 3.50 -18.60 13.26
N TRP A 192 4.20 -17.84 12.41
CA TRP A 192 4.61 -16.48 12.74
C TRP A 192 3.42 -15.49 12.78
N ARG A 193 2.45 -15.63 11.87
CA ARG A 193 1.23 -14.81 11.91
C ARG A 193 0.35 -15.15 13.11
N ALA A 194 0.25 -16.44 13.46
CA ALA A 194 -0.45 -16.87 14.67
C ALA A 194 0.21 -16.32 15.95
N ALA A 195 1.54 -16.24 15.98
CA ALA A 195 2.27 -15.66 17.11
C ALA A 195 1.96 -14.15 17.32
N GLN A 196 1.60 -13.42 16.26
CA GLN A 196 1.22 -12.00 16.34
C GLN A 196 -0.26 -11.77 16.67
N LEU A 197 -1.06 -12.82 16.85
CA LEU A 197 -2.46 -12.66 17.20
C LEU A 197 -2.60 -12.11 18.63
N PRO A 198 -3.56 -11.20 18.89
CA PRO A 198 -3.58 -10.40 20.12
C PRO A 198 -3.96 -11.18 21.38
N SER A 199 -4.53 -12.38 21.26
CA SER A 199 -4.93 -13.20 22.41
C SER A 199 -4.88 -14.69 22.10
N ASP A 200 -4.74 -15.50 23.14
CA ASP A 200 -4.65 -16.96 23.00
C ASP A 200 -5.93 -17.55 22.39
N LYS A 201 -7.10 -16.95 22.64
CA LYS A 201 -8.36 -17.33 21.97
C LYS A 201 -8.30 -17.23 20.44
N HIS A 202 -7.53 -16.29 19.89
CA HIS A 202 -7.36 -16.20 18.43
C HIS A 202 -6.39 -17.26 17.90
N ARG A 203 -5.41 -17.67 18.71
CA ARG A 203 -4.49 -18.76 18.37
C ARG A 203 -5.22 -20.11 18.41
N ASP A 204 -6.10 -20.32 19.38
CA ASP A 204 -6.93 -21.52 19.50
C ASP A 204 -7.80 -21.74 18.26
N LYS A 205 -8.36 -20.66 17.69
CA LYS A 205 -9.12 -20.73 16.43
C LYS A 205 -8.29 -21.17 15.23
N VAL A 206 -7.01 -20.79 15.18
CA VAL A 206 -6.11 -21.26 14.11
C VAL A 206 -5.87 -22.76 14.24
N THR A 207 -5.71 -23.26 15.47
CA THR A 207 -5.59 -24.70 15.76
C THR A 207 -6.85 -25.46 15.35
N GLU A 208 -8.04 -24.96 15.71
CA GLU A 208 -9.32 -25.58 15.35
C GLU A 208 -9.52 -25.67 13.82
N TRP A 209 -9.11 -24.64 13.07
CA TRP A 209 -9.17 -24.65 11.60
C TRP A 209 -8.17 -25.61 10.98
N LEU A 210 -6.99 -25.78 11.58
CA LEU A 210 -6.00 -26.77 11.15
C LEU A 210 -6.52 -28.20 11.36
N ASP A 211 -7.13 -28.47 12.51
CA ASP A 211 -7.72 -29.78 12.82
C ASP A 211 -8.86 -30.10 11.84
N MET A 212 -9.75 -29.13 11.56
CA MET A 212 -10.82 -29.29 10.57
C MET A 212 -10.29 -29.58 9.16
N LEU A 213 -9.22 -28.88 8.73
CA LEU A 213 -8.59 -29.12 7.44
C LEU A 213 -7.95 -30.52 7.36
N LEU A 214 -7.27 -30.94 8.43
CA LEU A 214 -6.66 -32.28 8.51
C LEU A 214 -7.73 -33.38 8.50
N GLU A 215 -8.87 -33.15 9.13
CA GLU A 215 -9.98 -34.08 9.15
C GLU A 215 -10.67 -34.19 7.78
N SER A 216 -10.81 -33.07 7.05
CA SER A 216 -11.36 -33.07 5.69
C SER A 216 -10.48 -33.74 4.62
N VAL A 217 -9.19 -33.94 4.90
CA VAL A 217 -8.22 -34.57 4.00
C VAL A 217 -8.09 -36.08 4.26
N LYS A 218 -8.64 -36.61 5.36
CA LYS A 218 -8.72 -38.06 5.55
C LYS A 218 -9.57 -38.64 4.41
N PRO A 219 -9.05 -39.58 3.61
CA PRO A 219 -9.85 -40.21 2.56
C PRO A 219 -11.08 -40.86 3.21
N ASN A 220 -12.26 -40.67 2.62
CA ASN A 220 -13.43 -41.46 2.97
C ASN A 220 -13.07 -42.93 2.73
N GLU A 221 -12.73 -43.67 3.78
CA GLU A 221 -12.66 -45.13 3.73
C GLU A 221 -14.07 -45.61 3.38
N SER A 222 -14.24 -46.05 2.13
CA SER A 222 -15.38 -46.84 1.66
C SER A 222 -15.00 -48.31 1.67
#